data_AF-A0A9E2QFU0-F1
#
_entry.id   AF-A0A9E2QFU0-F1
#
_cell.length_a   1.000
_cell.length_b   1.000
_cell.length_c   1.000
_cell.angle_alpha   90.00
_cell.angle_beta   90.00
_cell.angle_gamma   90.00
#
_symmetry.space_group_name_H-M   'P 1'
#
loop_
_entity.id
_entity.type
_entity.pdbx_description
1 polymer ?
#
loop_
_entity_poly.entity_id
_entity_poly.type
_entity_poly.pdbx_seq_one_letter_code
_entity_poly.pdbx_strand_id
1 'polypeptide(L)'
;MQNSIPYSKPQTQVLVNEFIRSVYNWMAIGLGLTGFVAFYVSNSQALINLIFGNKLVFFGLIIAELGLVFYLSARVQKIQASTATALFVLYSALNGATLSFIFLVYTSSSITSTFFICSATFITCSVYG
;
A
#
# COMPACT_ATOMS: atom_id res chain seq x y z
N MET A 1 29.05 35.75 -12.90
CA MET A 1 29.03 34.71 -13.94
C MET A 1 28.11 33.59 -13.46
N GLN A 2 26.86 33.57 -13.93
CA GLN A 2 25.92 32.49 -13.62
C GLN A 2 26.35 31.25 -14.40
N ASN A 3 26.84 30.25 -13.67
CA ASN A 3 27.15 28.94 -14.24
C ASN A 3 25.82 28.20 -14.43
N SER A 4 25.10 28.52 -15.51
CA SER A 4 23.91 27.78 -15.94
C SER A 4 24.38 26.43 -16.48
N ILE A 5 24.56 25.46 -15.58
CA ILE A 5 24.74 24.06 -15.93
C ILE A 5 23.55 23.66 -16.82
N PRO A 6 23.75 23.29 -18.09
CA PRO A 6 22.67 22.77 -18.90
C PRO A 6 22.31 21.39 -18.33
N TYR A 7 21.20 21.31 -17.57
CA TYR A 7 20.61 20.03 -17.23
C TYR A 7 20.25 19.34 -18.55
N SER A 8 21.02 18.31 -18.89
CA SER A 8 20.75 17.47 -20.03
C SER A 8 19.41 16.79 -19.78
N LYS A 9 18.34 17.32 -20.41
CA LYS A 9 16.95 16.84 -20.32
C LYS A 9 16.81 15.30 -20.36
N PRO A 10 17.65 14.53 -21.10
CA PRO A 10 17.60 13.07 -21.07
C PRO A 10 17.92 12.44 -19.71
N GLN A 11 18.91 12.96 -18.97
CA GLN A 11 19.37 12.35 -17.71
C GLN A 11 18.36 12.55 -16.58
N THR A 12 17.71 13.72 -16.51
CA THR A 12 16.65 13.97 -15.52
C THR A 12 15.41 13.11 -15.80
N GLN A 13 15.07 12.88 -17.07
CA GLN A 13 13.94 12.03 -17.44
C GLN A 13 14.16 10.56 -17.05
N VAL A 14 15.35 10.01 -17.25
CA VAL A 14 15.68 8.63 -16.87
C VAL A 14 15.62 8.43 -15.35
N LEU A 15 16.13 9.39 -14.56
CA LEU A 15 16.07 9.35 -13.10
C LEU A 15 14.63 9.39 -12.55
N VAL A 16 13.76 10.21 -13.15
CA VAL A 16 12.35 10.29 -12.73
C VAL A 16 11.61 9.00 -13.08
N ASN A 17 11.82 8.44 -14.27
CA ASN A 17 11.21 7.16 -14.64
C ASN A 17 11.65 6.03 -13.70
N GLU A 18 12.96 5.92 -13.43
CA GLU A 18 13.47 4.89 -12.52
C GLU A 18 12.88 5.00 -11.11
N PHE A 19 12.72 6.23 -10.61
CA PHE A 19 12.05 6.49 -9.34
C PHE A 19 10.57 6.09 -9.35
N ILE A 20 9.81 6.50 -10.37
CA ILE A 20 8.38 6.22 -10.49
C ILE A 20 8.12 4.73 -10.65
N ARG A 21 8.93 4.03 -11.46
CA ARG A 21 8.92 2.56 -11.56
C ARG A 21 9.16 1.87 -10.21
N SER A 22 10.13 2.35 -9.44
CA SER A 22 10.40 1.83 -8.08
C SER A 22 9.17 2.00 -7.17
N VAL A 23 8.53 3.17 -7.19
CA VAL A 23 7.30 3.44 -6.43
C VAL A 23 6.17 2.49 -6.86
N TYR A 24 5.95 2.30 -8.16
CA TYR A 24 4.91 1.38 -8.63
C TYR A 24 5.15 -0.07 -8.23
N ASN A 25 6.40 -0.54 -8.23
CA ASN A 25 6.74 -1.86 -7.72
C ASN A 25 6.43 -2.00 -6.22
N TRP A 26 6.78 -1.01 -5.40
CA TRP A 26 6.45 -1.01 -3.99
C TRP A 26 4.94 -0.99 -3.73
N MET A 27 4.18 -0.25 -4.53
CA MET A 27 2.72 -0.24 -4.43
C MET A 27 2.09 -1.57 -4.85
N ALA A 28 2.62 -2.24 -5.88
CA ALA A 28 2.18 -3.56 -6.28
C ALA A 28 2.41 -4.61 -5.16
N ILE A 29 3.58 -4.56 -4.51
CA ILE A 29 3.89 -5.42 -3.35
C ILE A 29 2.95 -5.12 -2.18
N GLY A 30 2.73 -3.84 -1.87
CA GLY A 30 1.81 -3.41 -0.82
C GLY A 30 0.39 -3.91 -1.06
N LEU A 31 -0.13 -3.75 -2.27
CA LEU A 31 -1.44 -4.28 -2.66
C LEU A 31 -1.51 -5.81 -2.52
N GLY A 32 -0.46 -6.51 -2.94
CA GLY A 32 -0.34 -7.96 -2.76
C GLY A 32 -0.40 -8.40 -1.30
N LEU A 33 0.34 -7.72 -0.44
CA LEU A 33 0.33 -7.97 1.00
C LEU A 33 -1.05 -7.69 1.60
N THR A 34 -1.67 -6.56 1.27
CA THR A 34 -3.03 -6.20 1.72
C THR A 34 -4.03 -7.28 1.36
N GLY A 35 -4.01 -7.76 0.10
CA GLY A 35 -4.88 -8.84 -0.36
C GLY A 35 -4.61 -10.16 0.38
N PHE A 36 -3.35 -10.51 0.62
CA PHE A 36 -2.97 -11.71 1.37
C PHE A 36 -3.46 -11.65 2.83
N VAL A 37 -3.26 -10.52 3.51
CA VAL A 37 -3.72 -10.35 4.90
C VAL A 37 -5.25 -10.37 4.96
N ALA A 38 -5.94 -9.71 4.03
CA ALA A 38 -7.40 -9.75 3.94
C ALA A 38 -7.93 -11.18 3.74
N PHE A 39 -7.28 -11.96 2.87
CA PHE A 39 -7.60 -13.37 2.66
C PHE A 39 -7.35 -14.20 3.92
N TYR A 40 -6.21 -14.00 4.59
CA TYR A 40 -5.88 -14.75 5.81
C TYR A 40 -6.86 -14.45 6.96
N VAL A 41 -7.21 -13.18 7.16
CA VAL A 41 -8.19 -12.76 8.17
C VAL A 41 -9.57 -13.32 7.86
N SER A 42 -10.03 -13.25 6.61
CA SER A 42 -11.34 -13.77 6.20
C SER A 42 -11.47 -15.30 6.25
N ASN A 43 -10.36 -16.04 6.22
CA ASN A 43 -10.36 -17.50 6.41
C ASN A 43 -10.37 -17.93 7.88
N SER A 44 -10.15 -17.02 8.83
CA SER A 44 -10.05 -17.35 10.25
C SER A 44 -11.21 -16.76 11.06
N GLN A 45 -12.12 -17.63 11.51
CA GLN A 45 -13.29 -17.23 12.29
C GLN A 45 -12.91 -16.51 13.60
N ALA A 46 -11.78 -16.87 14.22
CA ALA A 46 -11.28 -16.23 15.43
C ALA A 46 -10.87 -14.77 15.17
N LEU A 47 -10.17 -14.51 14.05
CA LEU A 47 -9.76 -13.16 13.65
C LEU A 47 -10.96 -12.31 13.26
N ILE A 48 -11.93 -12.88 12.53
CA ILE A 48 -13.18 -12.20 12.18
C ILE A 48 -13.94 -11.78 13.44
N ASN A 49 -14.12 -12.69 14.40
CA ASN A 49 -14.81 -12.37 15.65
C ASN A 49 -14.03 -11.34 16.50
N LEU A 50 -12.71 -11.37 16.47
CA LEU A 50 -11.88 -10.40 17.20
C LEU A 50 -11.99 -9.00 16.59
N ILE A 51 -11.98 -8.89 15.26
CA ILE A 51 -12.00 -7.61 14.53
C ILE A 51 -13.42 -7.06 14.45
N PHE A 52 -14.38 -7.85 14.00
CA PHE A 52 -15.76 -7.40 13.74
C PHE A 52 -16.70 -7.63 14.93
N GLY A 53 -16.42 -8.60 15.80
CA GLY A 53 -17.21 -8.84 17.01
C GLY A 53 -16.93 -7.83 18.12
N ASN A 54 -15.76 -7.19 18.13
CA ASN A 54 -15.41 -6.16 19.10
C ASN A 54 -15.29 -4.79 18.45
N LYS A 55 -16.31 -3.94 18.62
CA LYS A 55 -16.33 -2.57 18.08
C LYS A 55 -15.12 -1.73 18.51
N LEU A 56 -14.55 -1.97 19.68
CA LEU A 56 -13.34 -1.26 20.13
C LEU A 56 -12.12 -1.63 19.30
N VAL A 57 -11.97 -2.90 18.91
CA VAL A 57 -10.85 -3.35 18.07
C VAL A 57 -11.01 -2.79 16.67
N PHE A 58 -12.22 -2.81 16.10
CA PHE A 58 -12.49 -2.23 14.79
C PHE A 58 -12.17 -0.72 14.73
N PHE A 59 -12.70 0.06 15.68
CA PHE A 59 -12.38 1.50 15.74
C PHE A 59 -10.90 1.73 16.09
N GLY A 60 -10.31 0.89 16.92
CA GLY A 60 -8.89 0.94 17.25
C GLY A 60 -8.00 0.74 16.02
N LEU A 61 -8.35 -0.21 15.13
CA LEU A 61 -7.66 -0.42 13.85
C LEU A 61 -7.76 0.81 12.95
N ILE A 62 -8.95 1.40 12.81
CA ILE A 62 -9.15 2.62 12.00
C ILE A 62 -8.33 3.79 12.57
N ILE A 63 -8.35 3.99 13.88
CA ILE A 63 -7.58 5.07 14.53
C ILE A 63 -6.08 4.82 14.36
N ALA A 64 -5.62 3.58 14.53
CA ALA A 64 -4.23 3.21 14.32
C ALA A 64 -3.80 3.48 12.88
N GLU A 65 -4.63 3.10 11.92
CA GLU A 65 -4.42 3.30 10.49
C GLU A 65 -4.30 4.79 10.12
N LEU A 66 -5.23 5.62 10.60
CA LEU A 66 -5.17 7.08 10.42
C LEU A 66 -3.96 7.68 11.11
N GLY A 67 -3.67 7.29 12.35
CA GLY A 67 -2.51 7.75 13.11
C GLY A 67 -1.21 7.46 12.37
N LEU A 68 -1.10 6.29 11.74
CA LEU A 68 0.06 5.88 10.97
C LEU A 68 0.21 6.74 9.69
N VAL A 69 -0.88 7.05 8.98
CA VAL A 69 -0.88 7.96 7.82
C VAL A 69 -0.48 9.38 8.22
N PHE A 70 -1.04 9.92 9.30
CA PHE A 70 -0.67 11.24 9.79
C PHE A 70 0.80 11.29 10.21
N TYR A 71 1.28 10.26 10.90
CA TYR A 71 2.68 10.14 11.28
C TYR A 71 3.60 10.10 10.05
N LEU A 72 3.29 9.25 9.07
CA LEU A 72 4.05 9.18 7.82
C LEU A 72 4.04 10.54 7.13
N SER A 73 2.88 11.13 6.92
CA SER A 73 2.74 12.41 6.21
C SER A 73 3.52 13.53 6.90
N ALA A 74 3.51 13.59 8.23
CA ALA A 74 4.22 14.62 8.99
C ALA A 74 5.74 14.40 9.08
N ARG A 75 6.20 13.15 9.02
CA ARG A 75 7.60 12.78 9.29
C ARG A 75 8.33 12.16 8.11
N VAL A 76 7.69 11.97 6.96
CA VAL A 76 8.31 11.35 5.76
C VAL A 76 9.60 12.06 5.33
N GLN A 77 9.67 13.39 5.50
CA GLN A 77 10.85 14.19 5.15
C GLN A 77 12.00 14.08 6.18
N LYS A 78 11.75 13.48 7.35
CA LYS A 78 12.70 13.39 8.48
C LYS A 78 13.11 11.96 8.83
N ILE A 79 12.48 10.95 8.24
CA ILE A 79 12.76 9.52 8.51
C ILE A 79 13.58 8.91 7.39
N GLN A 80 14.38 7.90 7.72
CA GLN A 80 15.13 7.13 6.72
C GLN A 80 14.17 6.29 5.86
N ALA A 81 14.53 6.06 4.59
CA ALA A 81 13.72 5.31 3.64
C ALA A 81 13.30 3.93 4.16
N SER A 82 14.19 3.21 4.86
CA SER A 82 13.90 1.90 5.45
C SER A 82 12.74 1.94 6.47
N THR A 83 12.72 2.94 7.35
CA THR A 83 11.64 3.14 8.33
C THR A 83 10.33 3.47 7.65
N ALA A 84 10.36 4.33 6.62
CA ALA A 84 9.17 4.67 5.84
C ALA A 84 8.57 3.43 5.17
N THR A 85 9.41 2.57 4.58
CA THR A 85 8.97 1.31 3.98
C THR A 85 8.40 0.35 5.02
N ALA A 86 9.04 0.18 6.18
CA ALA A 86 8.53 -0.69 7.24
C ALA A 86 7.15 -0.24 7.75
N LEU A 87 6.97 1.07 7.93
CA LEU A 87 5.69 1.65 8.32
C LEU A 87 4.64 1.50 7.22
N PHE A 88 5.02 1.64 5.94
CA PHE A 88 4.12 1.39 4.81
C PHE A 88 3.66 -0.08 4.73
N VAL A 89 4.57 -1.03 4.97
CA VAL A 89 4.25 -2.47 5.04
C VAL A 89 3.28 -2.75 6.19
N LEU A 90 3.55 -2.18 7.37
CA LEU A 90 2.66 -2.28 8.52
C LEU A 90 1.28 -1.69 8.22
N TYR A 91 1.24 -0.48 7.63
CA TYR A 91 0.01 0.17 7.19
C TYR A 91 -0.79 -0.68 6.20
N SER A 92 -0.12 -1.28 5.21
CA SER A 92 -0.74 -2.17 4.22
C SER A 92 -1.33 -3.42 4.88
N ALA A 93 -0.64 -4.01 5.86
CA ALA A 93 -1.15 -5.14 6.61
C ALA A 93 -2.38 -4.77 7.47
N LEU A 94 -2.34 -3.63 8.17
CA LEU A 94 -3.50 -3.12 8.91
C LEU A 94 -4.68 -2.88 7.98
N ASN A 95 -4.45 -2.23 6.83
CA ASN A 95 -5.46 -2.05 5.79
C ASN A 95 -6.07 -3.37 5.34
N GLY A 96 -5.25 -4.40 5.12
CA GLY A 96 -5.73 -5.72 4.74
C GLY A 96 -6.64 -6.33 5.80
N ALA A 97 -6.28 -6.19 7.08
CA ALA A 97 -7.10 -6.66 8.19
C ALA A 97 -8.44 -5.89 8.26
N THR A 98 -8.42 -4.56 8.12
CA THR A 98 -9.63 -3.72 8.11
C THR A 98 -10.55 -4.05 6.92
N LEU A 99 -9.98 -4.23 5.73
CA LEU A 99 -10.69 -4.51 4.48
C LEU A 99 -11.08 -5.99 4.30
N SER A 100 -10.69 -6.88 5.22
CA SER A 100 -11.05 -8.30 5.17
C SER A 100 -12.55 -8.56 5.09
N PHE A 101 -13.39 -7.62 5.55
CA PHE A 101 -14.85 -7.69 5.43
C PHE A 101 -15.31 -7.80 3.96
N ILE A 102 -14.55 -7.25 3.00
CA ILE A 102 -14.86 -7.34 1.57
C ILE A 102 -14.92 -8.81 1.13
N PHE A 103 -14.04 -9.66 1.66
CA PHE A 103 -14.04 -11.10 1.37
C PHE A 103 -15.25 -11.84 1.96
N LEU A 104 -15.92 -11.27 2.96
CA LEU A 104 -17.12 -11.85 3.56
C LEU A 104 -18.40 -11.46 2.81
N VAL A 105 -18.41 -10.27 2.18
CA VAL A 105 -19.61 -9.71 1.52
C VAL A 105 -19.61 -9.93 0.02
N TYR A 106 -18.44 -9.91 -0.63
CA TYR A 106 -18.33 -10.06 -2.08
C TYR A 106 -17.91 -11.46 -2.50
N THR A 107 -18.28 -11.84 -3.72
CA THR A 107 -17.90 -13.14 -4.29
C THR A 107 -16.41 -13.20 -4.61
N SER A 108 -15.82 -14.39 -4.52
CA SER A 108 -14.42 -14.64 -4.87
C SER A 108 -14.11 -14.20 -6.31
N SER A 109 -15.06 -14.41 -7.24
CA SER A 109 -14.91 -13.97 -8.63
C SER A 109 -14.72 -12.46 -8.74
N SER A 110 -15.55 -11.66 -8.04
CA SER A 110 -15.42 -10.20 -8.05
C SER A 110 -14.10 -9.76 -7.45
N ILE A 111 -13.69 -10.35 -6.33
CA ILE A 111 -12.45 -10.01 -5.63
C ILE A 111 -11.23 -10.33 -6.50
N THR A 112 -11.16 -11.54 -7.04
CA THR A 112 -10.05 -11.97 -7.92
C THR A 112 -9.98 -11.08 -9.16
N SER A 113 -11.10 -10.74 -9.79
CA SER A 113 -11.10 -9.88 -10.98
C SER A 113 -10.57 -8.47 -10.66
N THR A 114 -11.06 -7.83 -9.60
CA THR A 114 -10.59 -6.50 -9.18
C THR A 114 -9.12 -6.52 -8.81
N PHE A 115 -8.67 -7.53 -8.05
CA PHE A 115 -7.27 -7.68 -7.67
C PHE A 115 -6.36 -7.91 -8.89
N PHE A 116 -6.78 -8.74 -9.85
CA PHE A 116 -6.05 -8.95 -11.11
C PHE A 116 -5.96 -7.66 -11.92
N ILE A 117 -7.06 -6.91 -12.06
CA ILE A 117 -7.09 -5.66 -12.82
C ILE A 117 -6.17 -4.62 -12.15
N CYS A 118 -6.26 -4.46 -10.83
CA CYS A 118 -5.40 -3.53 -10.09
C CYS A 118 -3.93 -3.92 -10.16
N SER A 119 -3.59 -5.20 -9.92
CA SER A 119 -2.20 -5.66 -9.98
C SER A 119 -1.64 -5.57 -11.39
N ALA A 120 -2.40 -5.96 -12.43
CA ALA A 120 -2.02 -5.78 -13.82
C ALA A 120 -1.78 -4.30 -14.15
N THR A 121 -2.63 -3.38 -13.66
CA THR A 121 -2.45 -1.94 -13.87
C THR A 121 -1.14 -1.45 -13.23
N PHE A 122 -0.88 -1.79 -11.97
CA PHE A 122 0.36 -1.39 -11.29
C PHE A 122 1.62 -1.95 -11.95
N ILE A 123 1.57 -3.23 -12.38
CA ILE A 123 2.67 -3.87 -13.09
C ILE A 123 2.88 -3.20 -14.46
N THR A 124 1.81 -2.95 -15.19
CA THR A 124 1.86 -2.28 -16.51
C THR A 124 2.48 -0.90 -16.36
N CYS A 125 2.01 -0.09 -15.41
CA CYS A 125 2.59 1.23 -15.12
C CYS A 125 4.04 1.14 -14.63
N SER A 126 4.44 0.08 -13.93
CA SER A 126 5.84 -0.13 -13.54
C SER A 126 6.75 -0.46 -14.74
N VAL A 127 6.24 -1.15 -15.76
CA VAL A 127 7.03 -1.48 -16.96
C VAL A 127 7.23 -0.25 -17.85
N TYR A 128 6.22 0.60 -17.99
CA TYR A 128 6.27 1.80 -18.82
C TYR A 128 6.72 3.08 -18.09
N GLY A 129 6.72 3.04 -16.76
CA GLY A 129 6.98 4.17 -15.86
C GLY A 129 8.43 4.52 -15.67
#